data_AF-A0A939R241-F1
#
_entry.id   AF-A0A939R241-F1
#
_cell.length_a   1.000
_cell.length_b   1.000
_cell.length_c   1.000
_cell.angle_alpha   90.00
_cell.angle_beta   90.00
_cell.angle_gamma   90.00
#
_symmetry.space_group_name_H-M   'P 1'
#
loop_
_entity.id
_entity.type
_entity.pdbx_description
1 polymer ?
#
loop_
_entity_poly.entity_id
_entity_poly.type
_entity_poly.pdbx_seq_one_letter_code
_entity_poly.pdbx_strand_id
1 'polypeptide(L)'
;MKRFFFLPVAAMIMLAAFSCETKTDPEDIDPGNTEVTDPEDPQGPEKPEKPEGPVASKGAYKHVVIVGVDGGGAFFKDTPTPRCDEIFAGQATTYRSKTSFPTISAQCWTSMLHGVLPEFHGITNDIAEDKGVHYPVKSPYPSIFRVAREAHPEADLASFVSWYAINNGIIEHNLGIEMGETKDVDPEIARMAVHYLSGKAPMLLFIHFGSPDVVGEKEGFGTPAQLKAISDLDTYIGWIYDQLKLKDLLDDTLFIVTADHGGKGKSHGGDSDEERYVFLGISGKTVAEGTIVDAEARDIAAIAAYALGLEAPETWTGHVPAGVFKDYTEAGERKAGELPGAKYRSHLTEPTPALSDMQALLTGHKVTAYFPFDDSIGDALGKVQTASGGTLKYEDAYFGKGVALNNGYVTLKEVSVGTGSFSAAFWLKATLPSPKGADPGLISNKDWNEGVYKGFILSLRGSRDIKFNVGDGSKNRMDFTRLLPSDYDQGWMHVILTVDRENRKVRIWYDFIDGDEADIPEALTSISFDSLDFNIGQDGTGSLAYKLPASMDELIITSDVLSDEDVAALRAHYTAK
;
A
#
# COMPACT_ATOMS: atom_id res chain seq x y z
N MET A 1 -26.34 -22.22 -24.97
CA MET A 1 -27.68 -21.62 -25.06
C MET A 1 -28.08 -21.04 -23.72
N LYS A 2 -27.91 -19.72 -23.53
CA LYS A 2 -28.61 -18.90 -22.54
C LYS A 2 -28.84 -17.55 -23.21
N ARG A 3 -30.11 -17.18 -23.39
CA ARG A 3 -30.57 -15.97 -24.09
C ARG A 3 -30.55 -14.81 -23.11
N PHE A 4 -29.86 -13.73 -23.45
CA PHE A 4 -30.05 -12.43 -22.81
C PHE A 4 -31.06 -11.63 -23.64
N PHE A 5 -32.10 -11.13 -22.96
CA PHE A 5 -33.12 -10.25 -23.52
C PHE A 5 -32.56 -8.81 -23.56
N PHE A 6 -32.61 -8.19 -24.73
CA PHE A 6 -32.51 -6.75 -24.91
C PHE A 6 -33.85 -6.09 -24.53
N LEU A 7 -33.82 -5.05 -23.69
CA LEU A 7 -34.88 -4.05 -23.62
C LEU A 7 -34.32 -2.71 -24.08
N PRO A 8 -34.98 -1.98 -25.01
CA PRO A 8 -34.59 -0.62 -25.37
C PRO A 8 -35.25 0.38 -24.41
N VAL A 9 -34.46 1.34 -23.91
CA VAL A 9 -34.95 2.49 -23.15
C VAL A 9 -35.39 3.57 -24.13
N ALA A 10 -36.69 3.86 -24.15
CA ALA A 10 -37.27 5.00 -24.86
C ALA A 10 -37.35 6.21 -23.92
N ALA A 11 -36.93 7.36 -24.43
CA ALA A 11 -36.95 8.66 -23.77
C ALA A 11 -38.37 9.11 -23.40
N MET A 12 -38.52 9.70 -22.22
CA MET A 12 -39.71 10.49 -21.85
C MET A 12 -39.25 11.81 -21.22
N ILE A 13 -39.37 12.88 -22.01
CA ILE A 13 -39.21 14.27 -21.59
C ILE A 13 -40.53 14.69 -20.93
N MET A 14 -40.51 15.06 -19.65
CA MET A 14 -41.59 15.83 -19.04
C MET A 14 -41.07 17.20 -18.62
N LEU A 15 -41.55 18.22 -19.33
CA LEU A 15 -41.51 19.62 -18.93
C LEU A 15 -42.59 19.83 -17.85
N ALA A 16 -42.21 20.36 -16.70
CA ALA A 16 -43.14 20.94 -15.74
C ALA A 16 -42.74 22.39 -15.45
N ALA A 17 -43.47 23.32 -16.06
CA ALA A 17 -43.47 24.72 -15.69
C ALA A 17 -44.43 24.91 -14.51
N PHE A 18 -43.99 25.61 -13.46
CA PHE A 18 -44.91 26.16 -12.46
C PHE A 18 -44.69 27.66 -12.31
N SER A 19 -45.81 28.36 -12.46
CA SER A 19 -45.97 29.81 -12.45
C SER A 19 -45.98 30.35 -11.02
N CYS A 20 -45.45 31.57 -10.92
CA CYS A 20 -45.56 32.49 -9.80
C CYS A 20 -47.02 32.92 -9.58
N GLU A 21 -47.46 33.04 -8.32
CA GLU A 21 -48.58 33.89 -7.93
C GLU A 21 -48.34 34.51 -6.54
N THR A 22 -48.45 35.83 -6.51
CA THR A 22 -48.41 36.74 -5.37
C THR A 22 -49.81 36.94 -4.79
N LYS A 23 -49.93 37.09 -3.46
CA LYS A 23 -51.06 37.82 -2.83
C LYS A 23 -50.62 38.54 -1.54
N THR A 24 -50.89 39.84 -1.53
CA THR A 24 -50.88 40.78 -0.38
C THR A 24 -52.29 40.76 0.27
N ASP A 25 -52.45 40.89 1.59
CA ASP A 25 -52.72 42.10 2.44
C ASP A 25 -53.78 41.68 3.51
N PRO A 26 -54.18 42.48 4.55
CA PRO A 26 -53.48 43.46 5.39
C PRO A 26 -53.84 43.40 6.91
N GLU A 27 -53.14 44.23 7.71
CA GLU A 27 -53.53 44.96 8.95
C GLU A 27 -54.01 44.27 10.25
N ASP A 28 -53.31 44.58 11.37
CA ASP A 28 -53.92 45.23 12.57
C ASP A 28 -52.85 45.90 13.47
N ILE A 29 -53.19 47.08 14.00
CA ILE A 29 -52.39 48.08 14.78
C ILE A 29 -52.92 48.07 16.24
N ASP A 30 -52.14 48.02 17.34
CA ASP A 30 -51.54 49.13 18.15
C ASP A 30 -51.43 48.66 19.65
N PRO A 31 -50.92 49.40 20.66
CA PRO A 31 -49.70 50.21 20.84
C PRO A 31 -48.81 49.76 22.03
N GLY A 32 -47.57 50.24 22.05
CA GLY A 32 -46.98 50.83 23.28
C GLY A 32 -45.88 50.03 24.00
N ASN A 33 -44.62 50.42 23.80
CA ASN A 33 -43.95 51.32 24.75
C ASN A 33 -42.62 51.77 24.13
N THR A 34 -42.41 53.08 24.09
CA THR A 34 -41.25 53.77 23.51
C THR A 34 -40.17 53.96 24.58
N GLU A 35 -38.92 53.62 24.24
CA GLU A 35 -37.75 54.28 24.79
C GLU A 35 -36.77 54.60 23.66
N VAL A 36 -36.22 55.81 23.76
CA VAL A 36 -35.58 56.59 22.72
C VAL A 36 -34.08 56.34 22.71
N THR A 37 -33.48 56.13 21.53
CA THR A 37 -32.04 56.31 21.32
C THR A 37 -31.80 57.11 20.02
N ASP A 38 -30.87 58.05 20.09
CA ASP A 38 -30.48 59.03 19.05
C ASP A 38 -30.12 58.40 17.68
N PRO A 39 -30.25 59.17 16.57
CA PRO A 39 -29.95 58.67 15.22
C PRO A 39 -28.44 58.66 14.94
N GLU A 40 -27.94 57.53 14.42
CA GLU A 40 -26.59 57.41 13.86
C GLU A 40 -26.48 58.07 12.47
N ASP A 41 -25.32 58.67 12.24
CA ASP A 41 -24.81 59.35 11.04
C ASP A 41 -24.70 58.38 9.83
N PRO A 42 -24.93 58.78 8.56
CA PRO A 42 -24.85 57.87 7.42
C PRO A 42 -23.39 57.51 7.11
N GLN A 43 -23.10 56.20 7.09
CA GLN A 43 -21.80 55.67 6.68
C GLN A 43 -21.44 56.11 5.25
N GLY A 44 -20.26 56.75 5.13
CA GLY A 44 -19.62 57.05 3.85
C GLY A 44 -19.07 55.79 3.16
N PRO A 45 -18.61 55.90 1.89
CA PRO A 45 -18.30 54.74 1.05
C PRO A 45 -17.14 53.91 1.62
N GLU A 46 -17.31 52.59 1.61
CA GLU A 46 -16.29 51.63 2.02
C GLU A 46 -14.98 51.82 1.24
N LYS A 47 -13.86 51.80 1.98
CA LYS A 47 -12.51 51.81 1.41
C LYS A 47 -12.25 50.49 0.66
N PRO A 48 -11.51 50.52 -0.46
CA PRO A 48 -11.12 49.30 -1.16
C PRO A 48 -10.26 48.42 -0.25
N GLU A 49 -10.56 47.13 -0.23
CA GLU A 49 -9.75 46.11 0.44
C GLU A 49 -8.31 46.16 -0.07
N LYS A 50 -7.36 46.05 0.86
CA LYS A 50 -5.94 45.95 0.54
C LYS A 50 -5.69 44.65 -0.25
N PRO A 51 -4.77 44.65 -1.22
CA PRO A 51 -4.38 43.42 -1.89
C PRO A 51 -3.86 42.43 -0.85
N GLU A 52 -4.45 41.24 -0.82
CA GLU A 52 -3.98 40.12 0.00
C GLU A 52 -2.51 39.85 -0.34
N GLY A 53 -1.69 39.61 0.69
CA GLY A 53 -0.30 39.20 0.48
C GLY A 53 -0.21 37.88 -0.30
N PRO A 54 0.98 37.48 -0.78
CA PRO A 54 1.14 36.20 -1.47
C PRO A 54 0.68 35.05 -0.57
N VAL A 55 -0.25 34.23 -1.08
CA VAL A 55 -0.76 33.02 -0.42
C VAL A 55 0.38 32.00 -0.31
N ALA A 56 0.66 31.53 0.91
CA ALA A 56 1.64 30.46 1.12
C ALA A 56 1.16 29.17 0.46
N SER A 57 2.03 28.47 -0.27
CA SER A 57 1.61 27.33 -1.10
C SER A 57 1.34 26.05 -0.29
N LYS A 58 2.02 25.87 0.86
CA LYS A 58 1.76 24.73 1.75
C LYS A 58 0.34 24.85 2.32
N GLY A 59 -0.50 23.83 2.10
CA GLY A 59 -1.89 23.84 2.55
C GLY A 59 -2.79 24.84 1.82
N ALA A 60 -2.38 25.33 0.65
CA ALA A 60 -3.20 26.26 -0.13
C ALA A 60 -4.44 25.61 -0.76
N TYR A 61 -4.52 24.28 -0.79
CA TYR A 61 -5.54 23.53 -1.50
C TYR A 61 -6.38 22.69 -0.55
N LYS A 62 -7.67 22.53 -0.87
CA LYS A 62 -8.57 21.58 -0.19
C LYS A 62 -8.67 20.26 -0.95
N HIS A 63 -8.33 20.27 -2.23
CA HIS A 63 -8.49 19.15 -3.14
C HIS A 63 -7.21 18.92 -3.94
N VAL A 64 -6.84 17.66 -4.12
CA VAL A 64 -5.83 17.24 -5.10
C VAL A 64 -6.47 16.21 -6.03
N VAL A 65 -6.36 16.44 -7.33
CA VAL A 65 -6.78 15.50 -8.37
C VAL A 65 -5.56 15.06 -9.15
N ILE A 66 -5.30 13.75 -9.14
CA ILE A 66 -4.17 13.12 -9.82
C ILE A 66 -4.72 12.25 -10.94
N VAL A 67 -4.36 12.56 -12.18
CA VAL A 67 -4.70 11.77 -13.37
C VAL A 67 -3.45 11.09 -13.90
N GLY A 68 -3.41 9.76 -13.75
CA GLY A 68 -2.38 8.89 -14.28
C GLY A 68 -2.77 8.31 -15.65
N VAL A 69 -1.82 8.31 -16.59
CA VAL A 69 -1.97 7.73 -17.93
C VAL A 69 -0.93 6.64 -18.15
N ASP A 70 -1.33 5.38 -17.99
CA ASP A 70 -0.46 4.20 -18.10
C ASP A 70 0.20 4.14 -19.48
N GLY A 71 1.51 3.94 -19.51
CA GLY A 71 2.30 3.88 -20.76
C GLY A 71 2.30 5.17 -21.58
N GLY A 72 1.83 6.29 -21.01
CA GLY A 72 1.78 7.59 -21.66
C GLY A 72 3.16 8.22 -21.85
N GLY A 73 4.11 7.91 -20.98
CA GLY A 73 5.51 8.36 -21.04
C GLY A 73 5.67 9.86 -21.30
N ALA A 74 6.80 10.21 -21.91
CA ALA A 74 7.02 11.54 -22.47
C ALA A 74 6.33 11.76 -23.83
N PHE A 75 5.52 10.80 -24.32
CA PHE A 75 4.90 10.81 -25.65
C PHE A 75 3.80 11.86 -25.81
N PHE A 76 3.34 12.47 -24.71
CA PHE A 76 2.46 13.64 -24.72
C PHE A 76 3.02 14.77 -25.61
N LYS A 77 4.35 14.93 -25.68
CA LYS A 77 5.00 15.95 -26.54
C LYS A 77 4.91 15.65 -28.04
N ASP A 78 4.59 14.40 -28.39
CA ASP A 78 4.66 13.87 -29.75
C ASP A 78 3.25 13.74 -30.40
N THR A 79 2.20 14.18 -29.71
CA THR A 79 0.80 14.10 -30.16
C THR A 79 -0.01 15.32 -29.71
N PRO A 80 -1.06 15.73 -30.44
CA PRO A 80 -1.92 16.84 -30.00
C PRO A 80 -2.65 16.52 -28.69
N THR A 81 -2.46 17.37 -27.68
CA THR A 81 -3.14 17.31 -26.37
C THR A 81 -3.73 18.67 -26.00
N PRO A 82 -4.65 19.22 -26.82
CA PRO A 82 -5.12 20.60 -26.68
C PRO A 82 -5.77 20.94 -25.33
N ARG A 83 -6.34 19.96 -24.62
CA ARG A 83 -6.89 20.18 -23.27
C ARG A 83 -5.77 20.30 -22.25
N CYS A 84 -4.75 19.44 -22.31
CA CYS A 84 -3.55 19.61 -21.48
C CYS A 84 -2.83 20.93 -21.80
N ASP A 85 -2.70 21.30 -23.08
CA ASP A 85 -2.12 22.58 -23.50
C ASP A 85 -2.87 23.77 -22.87
N GLU A 86 -4.21 23.73 -22.82
CA GLU A 86 -5.05 24.76 -22.19
C GLU A 86 -4.91 24.75 -20.66
N ILE A 87 -4.99 23.58 -20.03
CA ILE A 87 -4.96 23.43 -18.56
C ILE A 87 -3.60 23.89 -18.00
N PHE A 88 -2.52 23.57 -18.68
CA PHE A 88 -1.16 23.84 -18.20
C PHE A 88 -0.55 25.11 -18.80
N ALA A 89 -1.32 25.89 -19.58
CA ALA A 89 -0.87 27.19 -20.08
C ALA A 89 -0.51 28.13 -18.91
N GLY A 90 0.76 28.56 -18.86
CA GLY A 90 1.27 29.41 -17.77
C GLY A 90 1.40 28.68 -16.42
N GLN A 91 1.49 27.35 -16.42
CA GLN A 91 1.66 26.51 -15.23
C GLN A 91 3.01 25.74 -15.28
N ALA A 92 3.22 24.81 -14.35
CA ALA A 92 4.44 24.04 -14.23
C ALA A 92 4.33 22.71 -15.00
N THR A 93 5.28 22.45 -15.92
CA THR A 93 5.30 21.20 -16.69
C THR A 93 6.71 20.63 -16.87
N THR A 94 6.83 19.34 -17.15
CA THR A 94 8.07 18.73 -17.63
C THR A 94 7.76 17.44 -18.42
N TYR A 95 8.61 17.11 -19.38
CA TYR A 95 8.63 15.81 -20.06
C TYR A 95 9.81 14.94 -19.61
N ARG A 96 10.46 15.35 -18.51
CA ARG A 96 11.66 14.69 -17.97
C ARG A 96 11.52 14.36 -16.49
N SER A 97 10.28 14.24 -16.00
CA SER A 97 10.06 13.57 -14.72
C SER A 97 10.53 12.12 -14.87
N LYS A 98 11.37 11.62 -13.98
CA LYS A 98 11.84 10.23 -14.06
C LYS A 98 10.88 9.32 -13.33
N THR A 99 10.50 8.21 -13.93
CA THR A 99 9.82 7.15 -13.19
C THR A 99 10.79 6.27 -12.40
N SER A 100 10.22 5.29 -11.70
CA SER A 100 10.94 4.29 -10.92
C SER A 100 11.44 3.15 -11.79
N PHE A 101 12.49 2.47 -11.33
CA PHE A 101 13.06 1.31 -12.01
C PHE A 101 12.74 0.02 -11.21
N PRO A 102 12.36 -1.09 -11.88
CA PRO A 102 12.05 -1.21 -13.31
C PRO A 102 10.81 -0.40 -13.69
N THR A 103 10.73 0.08 -14.95
CA THR A 103 9.59 0.87 -15.45
C THR A 103 8.36 -0.03 -15.73
N ILE A 104 7.84 -0.65 -14.68
CA ILE A 104 6.71 -1.57 -14.68
C ILE A 104 5.61 -0.97 -13.80
N SER A 105 4.35 -1.12 -14.20
CA SER A 105 3.21 -0.39 -13.64
C SER A 105 3.09 -0.49 -12.12
N ALA A 106 3.11 -1.68 -11.51
CA ALA A 106 3.01 -1.79 -10.04
C ALA A 106 4.13 -1.03 -9.31
N GLN A 107 5.36 -1.16 -9.79
CA GLN A 107 6.52 -0.48 -9.21
C GLN A 107 6.37 1.03 -9.30
N CYS A 108 5.95 1.53 -10.46
CA CYS A 108 5.84 2.95 -10.74
C CYS A 108 4.63 3.59 -10.03
N TRP A 109 3.45 2.97 -10.11
CA TRP A 109 2.24 3.45 -9.43
C TRP A 109 2.38 3.42 -7.91
N THR A 110 2.96 2.35 -7.35
CA THR A 110 3.21 2.30 -5.90
C THR A 110 4.21 3.36 -5.49
N SER A 111 5.30 3.56 -6.25
CA SER A 111 6.25 4.62 -5.94
C SER A 111 5.60 6.00 -5.96
N MET A 112 4.74 6.26 -6.95
CA MET A 112 4.00 7.52 -7.10
C MET A 112 3.08 7.81 -5.92
N LEU A 113 2.34 6.81 -5.45
CA LEU A 113 1.36 6.96 -4.37
C LEU A 113 1.99 6.89 -2.97
N HIS A 114 3.15 6.23 -2.81
CA HIS A 114 3.78 5.97 -1.50
C HIS A 114 5.07 6.75 -1.26
N GLY A 115 5.47 7.64 -2.18
CA GLY A 115 6.59 8.53 -1.94
C GLY A 115 7.96 7.86 -1.77
N VAL A 116 8.12 6.60 -2.20
CA VAL A 116 9.35 5.82 -2.08
C VAL A 116 9.64 5.02 -3.34
N LEU A 117 10.87 4.55 -3.51
CA LEU A 117 11.27 3.68 -4.63
C LEU A 117 10.80 2.22 -4.48
N PRO A 118 10.85 1.42 -5.56
CA PRO A 118 10.50 0.00 -5.55
C PRO A 118 11.31 -0.85 -4.59
N GLU A 119 12.58 -0.51 -4.35
CA GLU A 119 13.35 -1.20 -3.32
C GLU A 119 12.78 -1.05 -1.92
N PHE A 120 11.92 -0.07 -1.63
CA PHE A 120 11.31 0.14 -0.31
C PHE A 120 9.96 -0.57 -0.18
N HIS A 121 9.06 -0.36 -1.15
CA HIS A 121 7.71 -0.91 -1.06
C HIS A 121 7.62 -2.37 -1.56
N GLY A 122 8.52 -2.82 -2.44
CA GLY A 122 8.63 -4.20 -2.92
C GLY A 122 7.44 -4.73 -3.74
N ILE A 123 6.49 -3.88 -4.12
CA ILE A 123 5.28 -4.27 -4.87
C ILE A 123 5.63 -4.47 -6.35
N THR A 124 5.15 -5.58 -6.91
CA THR A 124 5.29 -5.98 -8.31
C THR A 124 3.91 -6.27 -8.90
N ASN A 125 3.78 -6.39 -10.23
CA ASN A 125 2.49 -6.71 -10.88
C ASN A 125 1.88 -8.00 -10.32
N ASP A 126 2.68 -9.06 -10.17
CA ASP A 126 2.24 -10.33 -9.58
C ASP A 126 1.66 -10.17 -8.16
N ILE A 127 2.23 -9.27 -7.36
CA ILE A 127 1.75 -8.98 -6.00
C ILE A 127 0.48 -8.13 -6.04
N ALA A 128 0.49 -7.06 -6.83
CA ALA A 128 -0.62 -6.11 -6.90
C ALA A 128 -1.90 -6.76 -7.46
N GLU A 129 -1.75 -7.72 -8.38
CA GLU A 129 -2.86 -8.47 -9.00
C GLU A 129 -3.32 -9.68 -8.18
N ASP A 130 -2.58 -10.12 -7.16
CA ASP A 130 -3.04 -11.22 -6.32
C ASP A 130 -4.17 -10.76 -5.41
N LYS A 131 -5.39 -11.23 -5.67
CA LYS A 131 -6.59 -10.90 -4.87
C LYS A 131 -6.53 -11.39 -3.42
N GLY A 132 -5.61 -12.30 -3.11
CA GLY A 132 -5.36 -12.77 -1.74
C GLY A 132 -4.30 -11.96 -1.00
N VAL A 133 -3.74 -10.92 -1.64
CA VAL A 133 -2.69 -10.07 -1.09
C VAL A 133 -3.12 -8.62 -1.19
N HIS A 134 -3.04 -7.90 -0.08
CA HIS A 134 -3.29 -6.46 -0.02
C HIS A 134 -2.03 -5.72 0.41
N TYR A 135 -1.96 -4.44 0.07
CA TYR A 135 -0.89 -3.60 0.58
C TYR A 135 -0.94 -3.56 2.11
N PRO A 136 0.20 -3.70 2.82
CA PRO A 136 0.17 -3.79 4.27
C PRO A 136 -0.36 -2.51 4.92
N VAL A 137 -1.40 -2.62 5.75
CA VAL A 137 -2.07 -1.45 6.35
C VAL A 137 -1.19 -0.72 7.37
N LYS A 138 -0.23 -1.42 7.97
CA LYS A 138 0.81 -0.84 8.83
C LYS A 138 2.17 -0.72 8.15
N SER A 139 2.22 -0.75 6.81
CA SER A 139 3.48 -0.53 6.08
C SER A 139 4.16 0.77 6.56
N PRO A 140 5.49 0.79 6.76
CA PRO A 140 6.22 2.01 7.07
C PRO A 140 6.18 3.03 5.91
N TYR A 141 5.69 2.62 4.75
CA TYR A 141 5.53 3.45 3.55
C TYR A 141 4.04 3.65 3.23
N PRO A 142 3.31 4.49 3.99
CA PRO A 142 1.90 4.79 3.69
C PRO A 142 1.73 5.31 2.27
N SER A 143 0.57 5.00 1.67
CA SER A 143 0.09 5.79 0.53
C SER A 143 -0.30 7.20 0.98
N ILE A 144 -0.31 8.16 0.06
CA ILE A 144 -0.88 9.50 0.28
C ILE A 144 -2.34 9.45 0.75
N PHE A 145 -3.09 8.41 0.37
CA PHE A 145 -4.44 8.20 0.89
C PHE A 145 -4.46 7.88 2.38
N ARG A 146 -3.54 7.04 2.86
CA ARG A 146 -3.41 6.75 4.29
C ARG A 146 -3.03 8.00 5.06
N VAL A 147 -2.04 8.75 4.57
CA VAL A 147 -1.64 10.04 5.16
C VAL A 147 -2.83 11.01 5.24
N ALA A 148 -3.61 11.14 4.18
CA ALA A 148 -4.80 11.99 4.17
C ALA A 148 -5.88 11.50 5.15
N ARG A 149 -6.17 10.19 5.21
CA ARG A 149 -7.17 9.62 6.11
C ARG A 149 -6.77 9.76 7.59
N GLU A 150 -5.50 9.55 7.92
CA GLU A 150 -4.99 9.69 9.28
C GLU A 150 -5.08 11.15 9.78
N ALA A 151 -4.76 12.12 8.91
CA ALA A 151 -4.88 13.54 9.23
C ALA A 151 -6.34 14.04 9.24
N HIS A 152 -7.19 13.48 8.36
CA HIS A 152 -8.58 13.87 8.17
C HIS A 152 -9.50 12.63 8.11
N PRO A 153 -9.92 12.11 9.28
CA PRO A 153 -10.70 10.86 9.36
C PRO A 153 -12.01 10.85 8.57
N GLU A 154 -12.61 12.02 8.32
CA GLU A 154 -13.89 12.17 7.60
C GLU A 154 -13.72 12.64 6.14
N ALA A 155 -12.49 12.75 5.63
CA ALA A 155 -12.27 13.23 4.27
C ALA A 155 -12.92 12.29 3.22
N ASP A 156 -13.55 12.88 2.21
CA ASP A 156 -13.92 12.15 1.00
C ASP A 156 -12.64 11.85 0.21
N LEU A 157 -12.37 10.57 -0.01
CA LEU A 157 -11.21 10.06 -0.77
C LEU A 157 -11.73 9.12 -1.85
N ALA A 158 -11.20 9.21 -3.07
CA ALA A 158 -11.66 8.37 -4.18
C ALA A 158 -10.54 7.91 -5.12
N SER A 159 -10.72 6.72 -5.70
CA SER A 159 -9.82 6.13 -6.69
C SER A 159 -10.59 5.40 -7.80
N PHE A 160 -10.45 5.88 -9.04
CA PHE A 160 -11.09 5.28 -10.22
C PHE A 160 -10.05 4.80 -11.22
N VAL A 161 -9.95 3.49 -11.43
CA VAL A 161 -8.81 2.90 -12.16
C VAL A 161 -9.23 1.89 -13.23
N SER A 162 -8.60 1.96 -14.40
CA SER A 162 -8.76 0.92 -15.43
C SER A 162 -8.01 -0.37 -15.11
N TRP A 163 -6.98 -0.32 -14.25
CA TRP A 163 -6.26 -1.50 -13.74
C TRP A 163 -6.52 -1.70 -12.25
N TYR A 164 -7.34 -2.71 -11.92
CA TYR A 164 -7.82 -2.98 -10.55
C TYR A 164 -6.71 -3.20 -9.52
N ALA A 165 -5.51 -3.60 -9.96
CA ALA A 165 -4.38 -3.89 -9.08
C ALA A 165 -3.96 -2.68 -8.23
N ILE A 166 -4.18 -1.46 -8.73
CA ILE A 166 -3.94 -0.23 -7.98
C ILE A 166 -4.84 -0.18 -6.73
N ASN A 167 -6.13 -0.45 -6.89
CA ASN A 167 -7.09 -0.47 -5.79
C ASN A 167 -6.94 -1.71 -4.88
N ASN A 168 -6.45 -2.83 -5.42
CA ASN A 168 -6.33 -4.09 -4.68
C ASN A 168 -5.05 -4.21 -3.84
N GLY A 169 -3.89 -3.98 -4.46
CA GLY A 169 -2.59 -4.34 -3.90
C GLY A 169 -1.58 -3.19 -3.80
N ILE A 170 -1.96 -1.97 -4.19
CA ILE A 170 -1.15 -0.76 -4.01
C ILE A 170 -1.73 0.11 -2.89
N ILE A 171 -3.02 0.47 -2.96
CA ILE A 171 -3.68 1.29 -1.95
C ILE A 171 -4.14 0.41 -0.77
N GLU A 172 -3.96 0.88 0.47
CA GLU A 172 -4.46 0.19 1.67
C GLU A 172 -6.01 0.05 1.64
N HIS A 173 -6.49 -1.18 1.86
CA HIS A 173 -7.92 -1.52 1.72
C HIS A 173 -8.81 -0.99 2.87
N ASN A 174 -8.25 -0.66 4.04
CA ASN A 174 -8.98 -0.31 5.26
C ASN A 174 -9.26 1.20 5.41
N LEU A 175 -9.08 1.99 4.35
CA LEU A 175 -9.14 3.45 4.39
C LEU A 175 -10.52 4.05 4.09
N GLY A 176 -11.52 3.24 3.74
CA GLY A 176 -12.86 3.72 3.39
C GLY A 176 -12.85 4.67 2.18
N ILE A 177 -12.03 4.36 1.17
CA ILE A 177 -11.93 5.12 -0.09
C ILE A 177 -13.08 4.69 -1.01
N GLU A 178 -13.72 5.64 -1.68
CA GLU A 178 -14.64 5.32 -2.77
C GLU A 178 -13.83 4.78 -3.96
N MET A 179 -13.87 3.47 -4.16
CA MET A 179 -13.12 2.80 -5.22
C MET A 179 -14.04 2.40 -6.37
N GLY A 180 -13.55 2.55 -7.60
CA GLY A 180 -14.21 2.02 -8.77
C GLY A 180 -13.24 1.58 -9.84
N GLU A 181 -13.58 0.51 -10.55
CA GLU A 181 -12.70 -0.10 -11.54
C GLU A 181 -13.49 -0.59 -12.76
N THR A 182 -12.89 -0.44 -13.93
CA THR A 182 -13.39 -1.04 -15.16
C THR A 182 -12.24 -1.37 -16.08
N LYS A 183 -12.03 -2.66 -16.30
CA LYS A 183 -10.89 -3.17 -17.05
C LYS A 183 -10.84 -2.61 -18.47
N ASP A 184 -9.79 -1.86 -18.80
CA ASP A 184 -9.46 -1.36 -20.14
C ASP A 184 -10.55 -0.50 -20.79
N VAL A 185 -11.37 0.21 -19.99
CA VAL A 185 -12.43 1.11 -20.51
C VAL A 185 -12.30 2.53 -19.93
N ASP A 186 -11.31 3.27 -20.42
CA ASP A 186 -11.03 4.65 -20.00
C ASP A 186 -12.24 5.62 -20.05
N PRO A 187 -13.14 5.57 -21.04
CA PRO A 187 -14.31 6.45 -21.05
C PRO A 187 -15.26 6.23 -19.87
N GLU A 188 -15.35 5.00 -19.34
CA GLU A 188 -16.15 4.71 -18.14
C GLU A 188 -15.47 5.24 -16.89
N ILE A 189 -14.14 5.11 -16.77
CA ILE A 189 -13.37 5.73 -15.67
C ILE A 189 -13.59 7.24 -15.64
N ALA A 190 -13.52 7.91 -16.79
CA ALA A 190 -13.79 9.34 -16.89
C ALA A 190 -15.23 9.68 -16.44
N ARG A 191 -16.22 8.87 -16.85
CA ARG A 191 -17.61 9.04 -16.42
C ARG A 191 -17.78 8.85 -14.92
N MET A 192 -17.12 7.88 -14.31
CA MET A 192 -17.15 7.64 -12.87
C MET A 192 -16.59 8.85 -12.11
N ALA A 193 -15.45 9.37 -12.54
CA ALA A 193 -14.85 10.57 -11.95
C ALA A 193 -15.74 11.81 -12.08
N VAL A 194 -16.28 12.09 -13.27
CA VAL A 194 -17.19 13.22 -13.51
C VAL A 194 -18.47 13.07 -12.70
N HIS A 195 -19.05 11.86 -12.64
CA HIS A 195 -20.25 11.59 -11.84
C HIS A 195 -19.97 11.81 -10.35
N TYR A 196 -18.86 11.31 -9.83
CA TYR A 196 -18.46 11.52 -8.45
C TYR A 196 -18.29 13.01 -8.11
N LEU A 197 -17.56 13.76 -8.94
CA LEU A 197 -17.36 15.21 -8.79
C LEU A 197 -18.66 16.03 -8.96
N SER A 198 -19.71 15.47 -9.57
CA SER A 198 -21.00 16.15 -9.65
C SER A 198 -21.69 16.29 -8.28
N GLY A 199 -21.46 15.32 -7.38
CA GLY A 199 -22.07 15.27 -6.05
C GLY A 199 -21.11 15.53 -4.89
N LYS A 200 -19.80 15.38 -5.08
CA LYS A 200 -18.78 15.45 -4.02
C LYS A 200 -17.60 16.35 -4.39
N ALA A 201 -16.86 16.77 -3.37
CA ALA A 201 -15.61 17.53 -3.49
C ALA A 201 -14.51 16.80 -2.67
N PRO A 202 -13.90 15.74 -3.24
CA PRO A 202 -12.95 14.90 -2.49
C PRO A 202 -11.69 15.66 -2.14
N MET A 203 -11.13 15.40 -0.95
CA MET A 203 -9.80 15.90 -0.58
C MET A 203 -8.73 15.34 -1.52
N LEU A 204 -8.85 14.07 -1.90
CA LEU A 204 -7.95 13.42 -2.83
C LEU A 204 -8.73 12.52 -3.79
N LEU A 205 -8.52 12.71 -5.09
CA LEU A 205 -9.06 11.89 -6.16
C LEU A 205 -7.94 11.41 -7.07
N PHE A 206 -7.75 10.09 -7.13
CA PHE A 206 -6.86 9.45 -8.09
C PHE A 206 -7.65 8.85 -9.25
N ILE A 207 -7.19 9.06 -10.48
CA ILE A 207 -7.83 8.58 -11.70
C ILE A 207 -6.74 7.93 -12.55
N HIS A 208 -6.97 6.71 -13.03
CA HIS A 208 -6.04 5.98 -13.87
C HIS A 208 -6.67 5.56 -15.19
N PHE A 209 -6.04 5.95 -16.29
CA PHE A 209 -6.34 5.49 -17.64
C PHE A 209 -5.28 4.53 -18.16
N GLY A 210 -5.69 3.48 -18.86
CA GLY A 210 -4.81 2.35 -19.22
C GLY A 210 -4.59 2.13 -20.72
N SER A 211 -5.36 2.79 -21.59
CA SER A 211 -5.31 2.46 -23.03
C SER A 211 -3.97 2.72 -23.72
N PRO A 212 -3.15 3.75 -23.41
CA PRO A 212 -1.90 3.96 -24.13
C PRO A 212 -0.88 2.85 -23.90
N ASP A 213 -0.82 2.28 -22.69
CA ASP A 213 -0.02 1.08 -22.42
C ASP A 213 -0.51 -0.13 -23.21
N VAL A 214 -1.80 -0.46 -23.10
CA VAL A 214 -2.42 -1.59 -23.84
C VAL A 214 -2.17 -1.48 -25.35
N VAL A 215 -2.26 -0.27 -25.91
CA VAL A 215 -1.99 -0.02 -27.33
C VAL A 215 -0.47 -0.06 -27.61
N GLY A 216 0.36 0.41 -26.69
CA GLY A 216 1.82 0.35 -26.75
C GLY A 216 2.36 -1.08 -26.78
N GLU A 217 1.88 -1.95 -25.91
CA GLU A 217 2.21 -3.39 -25.91
C GLU A 217 1.73 -4.08 -27.20
N LYS A 218 0.56 -3.69 -27.72
CA LYS A 218 -0.03 -4.34 -28.89
C LYS A 218 0.58 -3.88 -30.22
N GLU A 219 0.73 -2.58 -30.42
CA GLU A 219 1.08 -1.94 -31.69
C GLU A 219 2.47 -1.29 -31.66
N GLY A 220 2.90 -0.85 -30.49
CA GLY A 220 4.21 -0.25 -30.24
C GLY A 220 4.11 1.13 -29.60
N PHE A 221 4.95 1.42 -28.62
CA PHE A 221 5.10 2.72 -27.99
C PHE A 221 5.66 3.75 -28.98
N GLY A 222 5.12 4.98 -28.94
CA GLY A 222 5.47 6.05 -29.88
C GLY A 222 4.96 5.85 -31.31
N THR A 223 4.15 4.82 -31.58
CA THR A 223 3.50 4.62 -32.89
C THR A 223 2.27 5.52 -33.02
N PRO A 224 1.81 5.82 -34.25
CA PRO A 224 0.58 6.60 -34.45
C PRO A 224 -0.64 6.05 -33.71
N ALA A 225 -0.71 4.74 -33.46
CA ALA A 225 -1.80 4.13 -32.70
C ALA A 225 -1.75 4.51 -31.22
N GLN A 226 -0.58 4.40 -30.57
CA GLN A 226 -0.41 4.78 -29.16
C GLN A 226 -0.51 6.30 -28.96
N LEU A 227 0.06 7.10 -29.88
CA LEU A 227 -0.08 8.57 -29.87
C LEU A 227 -1.54 9.01 -30.03
N LYS A 228 -2.34 8.28 -30.82
CA LYS A 228 -3.78 8.53 -30.92
C LYS A 228 -4.50 8.20 -29.62
N ALA A 229 -4.14 7.11 -28.93
CA ALA A 229 -4.73 6.77 -27.64
C ALA A 229 -4.52 7.89 -26.61
N ILE A 230 -3.31 8.46 -26.54
CA ILE A 230 -3.01 9.63 -25.69
C ILE A 230 -3.86 10.84 -26.09
N SER A 231 -3.97 11.15 -27.39
CA SER A 231 -4.78 12.27 -27.89
C SER A 231 -6.29 12.09 -27.60
N ASP A 232 -6.80 10.85 -27.66
CA ASP A 232 -8.19 10.56 -27.30
C ASP A 232 -8.42 10.76 -25.78
N LEU A 233 -7.46 10.37 -24.93
CA LEU A 233 -7.52 10.55 -23.48
C LEU A 233 -7.46 12.02 -23.03
N ASP A 234 -6.76 12.87 -23.77
CA ASP A 234 -6.74 14.32 -23.52
C ASP A 234 -8.16 14.91 -23.42
N THR A 235 -9.10 14.39 -24.22
CA THR A 235 -10.51 14.78 -24.15
C THR A 235 -11.12 14.48 -22.78
N TYR A 236 -10.82 13.31 -22.20
CA TYR A 236 -11.37 12.89 -20.92
C TYR A 236 -10.71 13.62 -19.74
N ILE A 237 -9.41 13.92 -19.83
CA ILE A 237 -8.72 14.83 -18.89
C ILE A 237 -9.43 16.18 -18.86
N GLY A 238 -9.77 16.71 -20.05
CA GLY A 238 -10.56 17.92 -20.20
C GLY A 238 -11.93 17.86 -19.51
N TRP A 239 -12.66 16.75 -19.64
CA TRP A 239 -13.97 16.59 -18.98
C TRP A 239 -13.90 16.64 -17.46
N ILE A 240 -12.87 16.03 -16.87
CA ILE A 240 -12.66 16.04 -15.42
C ILE A 240 -12.35 17.48 -14.96
N TYR A 241 -11.46 18.17 -15.68
CA TYR A 241 -11.10 19.56 -15.37
C TYR A 241 -12.31 20.51 -15.51
N ASP A 242 -13.10 20.36 -16.57
CA ASP A 242 -14.32 21.13 -16.79
C ASP A 242 -15.37 20.87 -15.71
N GLN A 243 -15.44 19.64 -15.18
CA GLN A 243 -16.33 19.33 -14.07
C GLN A 243 -15.91 20.04 -12.77
N LEU A 244 -14.61 20.13 -12.47
CA LEU A 244 -14.11 20.93 -11.36
C LEU A 244 -14.46 22.41 -11.54
N LYS A 245 -14.32 22.93 -12.76
CA LYS A 245 -14.70 24.31 -13.13
C LYS A 245 -16.19 24.56 -12.93
N LEU A 246 -17.04 23.65 -13.40
CA LEU A 246 -18.49 23.73 -13.27
C LEU A 246 -18.94 23.75 -11.81
N LYS A 247 -18.17 23.10 -10.93
CA LYS A 247 -18.43 22.98 -9.50
C LYS A 247 -17.75 24.07 -8.66
N ASP A 248 -17.06 25.02 -9.30
CA ASP A 248 -16.33 26.10 -8.64
C ASP A 248 -15.25 25.58 -7.67
N LEU A 249 -14.60 24.47 -8.03
CA LEU A 249 -13.58 23.81 -7.20
C LEU A 249 -12.15 24.10 -7.65
N LEU A 250 -11.94 24.70 -8.84
CA LEU A 250 -10.60 24.86 -9.43
C LEU A 250 -9.66 25.69 -8.55
N ASP A 251 -10.13 26.77 -7.95
CA ASP A 251 -9.29 27.65 -7.12
C ASP A 251 -8.76 26.95 -5.85
N ASP A 252 -9.45 25.91 -5.39
CA ASP A 252 -9.06 25.09 -4.24
C ASP A 252 -8.52 23.70 -4.63
N THR A 253 -8.28 23.46 -5.93
CA THR A 253 -7.78 22.18 -6.45
C THR A 253 -6.38 22.31 -7.03
N LEU A 254 -5.47 21.43 -6.60
CA LEU A 254 -4.24 21.14 -7.36
C LEU A 254 -4.55 20.01 -8.34
N PHE A 255 -4.41 20.27 -9.65
CA PHE A 255 -4.69 19.29 -10.70
C PHE A 255 -3.39 18.83 -11.35
N ILE A 256 -3.13 17.53 -11.28
CA ILE A 256 -1.89 16.87 -11.72
C ILE A 256 -2.22 15.87 -12.82
N VAL A 257 -1.48 15.91 -13.93
CA VAL A 257 -1.48 14.87 -14.98
C VAL A 257 -0.07 14.30 -15.10
N THR A 258 0.05 12.97 -15.07
CA THR A 258 1.34 12.27 -15.20
C THR A 258 1.17 10.89 -15.85
N ALA A 259 2.29 10.23 -16.14
CA ALA A 259 2.33 8.81 -16.47
C ALA A 259 3.21 8.04 -15.47
N ASP A 260 3.06 6.73 -15.42
CA ASP A 260 3.89 5.82 -14.64
C ASP A 260 5.11 5.35 -15.42
N HIS A 261 5.03 5.13 -16.72
CA HIS A 261 6.18 4.85 -17.58
C HIS A 261 5.90 5.23 -19.04
N GLY A 262 6.95 5.20 -19.85
CA GLY A 262 6.86 5.13 -21.31
C GLY A 262 7.10 3.71 -21.81
N GLY A 263 7.72 3.55 -22.97
CA GLY A 263 7.97 2.22 -23.53
C GLY A 263 8.81 2.25 -24.80
N LYS A 264 9.32 1.08 -25.19
CA LYS A 264 10.18 0.92 -26.36
C LYS A 264 9.82 -0.30 -27.18
N GLY A 265 9.55 -0.09 -28.47
CA GLY A 265 9.00 -1.17 -29.28
C GLY A 265 7.63 -1.57 -28.72
N LYS A 266 7.45 -2.84 -28.35
CA LYS A 266 6.20 -3.37 -27.75
C LYS A 266 6.38 -3.81 -26.30
N SER A 267 7.34 -3.23 -25.60
CA SER A 267 7.70 -3.61 -24.24
C SER A 267 8.06 -2.37 -23.44
N HIS A 268 8.01 -2.52 -22.12
CA HIS A 268 8.56 -1.59 -21.15
C HIS A 268 9.24 -2.41 -20.03
N GLY A 269 9.87 -1.73 -19.07
CA GLY A 269 10.55 -2.32 -17.91
C GLY A 269 12.07 -2.13 -17.91
N GLY A 270 12.61 -1.59 -19.00
CA GLY A 270 14.03 -1.19 -19.13
C GLY A 270 14.32 0.17 -18.51
N ASP A 271 15.49 0.72 -18.85
CA ASP A 271 15.97 2.03 -18.36
C ASP A 271 16.26 3.00 -19.51
N SER A 272 15.67 2.77 -20.70
CA SER A 272 15.85 3.70 -21.82
C SER A 272 15.16 5.05 -21.55
N ASP A 273 15.60 6.11 -22.23
CA ASP A 273 15.00 7.44 -22.09
C ASP A 273 13.50 7.42 -22.43
N GLU A 274 13.11 6.60 -23.41
CA GLU A 274 11.73 6.40 -23.86
C GLU A 274 10.86 5.67 -22.83
N GLU A 275 11.47 4.88 -21.96
CA GLU A 275 10.79 4.16 -20.87
C GLU A 275 10.72 4.98 -19.59
N ARG A 276 11.83 5.65 -19.22
CA ARG A 276 11.98 6.25 -17.88
C ARG A 276 11.49 7.69 -17.75
N TYR A 277 11.41 8.46 -18.82
CA TYR A 277 10.93 9.84 -18.74
C TYR A 277 9.44 9.92 -19.02
N VAL A 278 8.71 10.57 -18.11
CA VAL A 278 7.26 10.74 -18.17
C VAL A 278 6.88 12.22 -18.20
N PHE A 279 5.72 12.51 -18.78
CA PHE A 279 5.07 13.82 -18.66
C PHE A 279 4.63 14.04 -17.21
N LEU A 280 4.80 15.27 -16.74
CA LEU A 280 4.22 15.79 -15.50
C LEU A 280 3.73 17.21 -15.77
N GLY A 281 2.43 17.44 -15.68
CA GLY A 281 1.80 18.75 -15.69
C GLY A 281 1.08 19.00 -14.37
N ILE A 282 1.26 20.18 -13.80
CA ILE A 282 0.64 20.59 -12.54
C ILE A 282 -0.03 21.94 -12.75
N SER A 283 -1.25 22.12 -12.30
CA SER A 283 -1.97 23.40 -12.35
C SER A 283 -2.66 23.74 -11.02
N GLY A 284 -2.67 25.03 -10.69
CA GLY A 284 -3.37 25.56 -9.52
C GLY A 284 -2.91 26.96 -9.12
N LYS A 285 -3.65 27.62 -8.22
CA LYS A 285 -3.43 29.05 -7.87
C LYS A 285 -2.02 29.42 -7.40
N THR A 286 -1.31 28.51 -6.74
CA THR A 286 0.06 28.73 -6.21
C THR A 286 1.17 28.07 -7.03
N VAL A 287 0.83 27.38 -8.12
CA VAL A 287 1.79 26.70 -9.00
C VAL A 287 2.62 27.73 -9.76
N ALA A 288 3.92 27.51 -9.85
CA ALA A 288 4.81 28.40 -10.60
C ALA A 288 4.67 28.21 -12.12
N GLU A 289 5.05 29.23 -12.88
CA GLU A 289 5.14 29.12 -14.33
C GLU A 289 6.51 28.56 -14.74
N GLY A 290 6.53 27.55 -15.60
CA GLY A 290 7.76 27.10 -16.26
C GLY A 290 8.03 25.59 -16.18
N THR A 291 9.31 25.24 -16.30
CA THR A 291 9.75 23.84 -16.38
C THR A 291 10.10 23.29 -15.01
N ILE A 292 9.47 22.18 -14.62
CA ILE A 292 9.82 21.44 -13.40
C ILE A 292 11.15 20.70 -13.63
N VAL A 293 12.08 20.85 -12.69
CA VAL A 293 13.40 20.20 -12.69
C VAL A 293 13.50 19.21 -11.53
N ASP A 294 14.30 18.14 -11.72
CA ASP A 294 14.55 17.10 -10.71
C ASP A 294 13.28 16.43 -10.14
N ALA A 295 12.23 16.29 -10.96
CA ALA A 295 11.04 15.55 -10.59
C ALA A 295 11.19 14.04 -10.84
N GLU A 296 10.66 13.26 -9.93
CA GLU A 296 10.52 11.81 -10.05
C GLU A 296 9.09 11.37 -9.71
N ALA A 297 8.65 10.19 -10.18
CA ALA A 297 7.31 9.68 -9.93
C ALA A 297 6.95 9.67 -8.43
N ARG A 298 7.90 9.31 -7.56
CA ARG A 298 7.70 9.32 -6.10
C ARG A 298 7.47 10.70 -5.49
N ASP A 299 7.82 11.77 -6.19
CA ASP A 299 7.62 13.14 -5.71
C ASP A 299 6.14 13.55 -5.74
N ILE A 300 5.28 12.86 -6.52
CA ILE A 300 3.86 13.17 -6.64
C ILE A 300 3.14 13.07 -5.28
N ALA A 301 3.44 12.06 -4.47
CA ALA A 301 2.91 11.95 -3.11
C ALA A 301 3.33 13.14 -2.23
N ALA A 302 4.59 13.57 -2.32
CA ALA A 302 5.09 14.72 -1.56
C ALA A 302 4.47 16.05 -2.02
N ILE A 303 4.29 16.24 -3.34
CA ILE A 303 3.60 17.40 -3.91
C ILE A 303 2.15 17.46 -3.43
N ALA A 304 1.43 16.34 -3.47
CA ALA A 304 0.05 16.25 -3.00
C ALA A 304 -0.06 16.54 -1.49
N ALA A 305 0.82 15.94 -0.67
CA ALA A 305 0.87 16.20 0.77
C ALA A 305 1.12 17.69 1.06
N TYR A 306 2.11 18.30 0.41
CA TYR A 306 2.43 19.71 0.57
C TYR A 306 1.25 20.62 0.22
N ALA A 307 0.59 20.36 -0.91
CA ALA A 307 -0.56 21.12 -1.36
C ALA A 307 -1.75 21.06 -0.38
N LEU A 308 -1.99 19.89 0.20
CA LEU A 308 -3.04 19.66 1.20
C LEU A 308 -2.63 20.09 2.63
N GLY A 309 -1.37 20.49 2.83
CA GLY A 309 -0.85 20.84 4.16
C GLY A 309 -0.65 19.63 5.08
N LEU A 310 -0.55 18.44 4.50
CA LEU A 310 -0.26 17.20 5.21
C LEU A 310 1.24 17.10 5.51
N GLU A 311 1.57 16.49 6.64
CA GLU A 311 2.96 16.18 6.96
C GLU A 311 3.42 14.94 6.18
N ALA A 312 4.47 15.09 5.39
CA ALA A 312 5.07 13.99 4.67
C ALA A 312 5.74 13.02 5.65
N PRO A 313 5.43 11.71 5.60
CA PRO A 313 6.10 10.68 6.38
C PRO A 313 7.62 10.77 6.29
N GLU A 314 8.33 10.59 7.41
CA GLU A 314 9.80 10.64 7.43
C GLU A 314 10.45 9.57 6.54
N THR A 315 9.75 8.44 6.35
CA THR A 315 10.14 7.30 5.52
C THR A 315 10.02 7.58 4.03
N TRP A 316 9.27 8.60 3.60
CA TRP A 316 9.22 9.00 2.19
C TRP A 316 10.56 9.58 1.74
N THR A 317 10.98 9.14 0.56
CA THR A 317 12.18 9.63 -0.13
C THR A 317 11.84 10.54 -1.31
N GLY A 318 10.55 10.72 -1.60
CA GLY A 318 10.04 11.77 -2.47
C GLY A 318 10.09 13.14 -1.78
N HIS A 319 10.20 14.19 -2.59
CA HIS A 319 10.27 15.57 -2.12
C HIS A 319 9.45 16.47 -3.04
N VAL A 320 9.16 17.71 -2.63
CA VAL A 320 8.60 18.70 -3.54
C VAL A 320 9.73 19.26 -4.40
N PRO A 321 9.70 19.10 -5.74
CA PRO A 321 10.74 19.64 -6.61
C PRO A 321 10.71 21.17 -6.66
N ALA A 322 11.88 21.79 -6.85
CA ALA A 322 11.99 23.24 -7.00
C ALA A 322 11.22 23.72 -8.23
N GLY A 323 10.52 24.84 -8.08
CA GLY A 323 9.76 25.44 -9.17
C GLY A 323 8.41 24.78 -9.45
N VAL A 324 7.92 23.87 -8.58
CA VAL A 324 6.51 23.46 -8.61
C VAL A 324 5.61 24.57 -8.07
N PHE A 325 5.97 25.19 -6.93
CA PHE A 325 5.20 26.25 -6.29
C PHE A 325 5.94 27.59 -6.29
N LYS A 326 5.21 28.71 -6.36
CA LYS A 326 5.76 30.07 -6.48
C LYS A 326 6.71 30.47 -5.34
N ASP A 327 6.44 29.99 -4.13
CA ASP A 327 7.22 30.26 -2.91
C ASP A 327 8.24 29.15 -2.57
N TYR A 328 8.33 28.10 -3.40
CA TYR A 328 9.18 26.94 -3.17
C TYR A 328 10.37 26.94 -4.13
N THR A 329 11.39 27.74 -3.79
CA THR A 329 12.55 28.02 -4.65
C THR A 329 13.77 27.13 -4.40
N GLU A 330 13.86 26.50 -3.22
CA GLU A 330 14.94 25.58 -2.87
C GLU A 330 14.36 24.19 -2.64
N ALA A 331 14.67 23.25 -3.54
CA ALA A 331 14.37 21.84 -3.31
C ALA A 331 15.22 21.34 -2.14
N GLY A 332 14.59 20.72 -1.14
CA GLY A 332 15.32 19.91 -0.18
C GLY A 332 16.06 18.78 -0.89
N GLU A 333 17.20 18.34 -0.35
CA GLU A 333 17.94 17.21 -0.93
C GLU A 333 17.10 15.93 -0.91
N ARG A 334 17.14 15.20 -2.03
CA ARG A 334 16.49 13.89 -2.18
C ARG A 334 17.10 12.91 -1.17
N LYS A 335 16.29 12.46 -0.21
CA LYS A 335 16.73 11.49 0.81
C LYS A 335 17.05 10.16 0.14
N ALA A 336 18.15 9.53 0.56
CA ALA A 336 18.48 8.17 0.12
C ALA A 336 17.48 7.13 0.64
N GLY A 337 16.87 7.38 1.81
CA GLY A 337 16.02 6.41 2.50
C GLY A 337 16.83 5.29 3.16
N GLU A 338 16.21 4.61 4.12
CA GLU A 338 16.75 3.39 4.72
C GLU A 338 15.64 2.34 4.77
N LEU A 339 15.99 1.11 4.43
CA LEU A 339 15.09 -0.03 4.56
C LEU A 339 14.96 -0.40 6.05
N PRO A 340 13.76 -0.38 6.63
CA PRO A 340 13.54 -0.78 8.00
C PRO A 340 13.99 -2.23 8.18
N GLY A 341 14.93 -2.42 9.11
CA GLY A 341 15.52 -3.73 9.38
C GLY A 341 16.74 -4.08 8.54
N ALA A 342 17.18 -3.25 7.58
CA ALA A 342 18.37 -3.52 6.75
C ALA A 342 19.63 -3.82 7.57
N LYS A 343 19.77 -3.17 8.73
CA LYS A 343 20.86 -3.42 9.68
C LYS A 343 20.96 -4.88 10.16
N TYR A 344 19.85 -5.64 10.13
CA TYR A 344 19.82 -7.05 10.52
C TYR A 344 20.25 -7.99 9.38
N ARG A 345 20.22 -7.53 8.11
CA ARG A 345 20.65 -8.34 6.95
C ARG A 345 22.16 -8.58 6.98
N SER A 346 22.92 -7.55 7.32
CA SER A 346 24.35 -7.60 7.57
C SER A 346 24.61 -8.05 9.02
N HIS A 347 25.03 -9.30 9.22
CA HIS A 347 25.36 -9.81 10.55
C HIS A 347 26.86 -10.08 10.69
N LEU A 348 27.33 -10.00 11.94
CA LEU A 348 28.55 -10.64 12.41
C LEU A 348 28.09 -11.87 13.20
N THR A 349 28.78 -13.01 13.05
CA THR A 349 28.42 -14.22 13.80
C THR A 349 28.69 -14.01 15.29
N GLU A 350 27.66 -13.64 16.03
CA GLU A 350 27.70 -13.46 17.49
C GLU A 350 27.49 -14.79 18.22
N PRO A 351 27.98 -14.96 19.46
CA PRO A 351 27.67 -16.13 20.27
C PRO A 351 26.17 -16.23 20.59
N THR A 352 25.63 -17.44 20.48
CA THR A 352 24.24 -17.77 20.85
C THR A 352 23.87 -17.25 22.23
N PRO A 353 22.74 -16.53 22.37
CA PRO A 353 22.21 -16.14 23.66
C PRO A 353 22.08 -17.34 24.60
N ALA A 354 22.51 -17.18 25.85
CA ALA A 354 22.33 -18.25 26.82
C ALA A 354 20.83 -18.44 27.11
N LEU A 355 20.39 -19.69 27.30
CA LEU A 355 19.00 -19.98 27.69
C LEU A 355 18.56 -19.16 28.92
N SER A 356 19.48 -18.93 29.88
CA SER A 356 19.21 -18.10 31.06
C SER A 356 18.87 -16.65 30.71
N ASP A 357 19.49 -16.10 29.66
CA ASP A 357 19.23 -14.73 29.23
C ASP A 357 17.86 -14.65 28.57
N MET A 358 17.53 -15.62 27.72
CA MET A 358 16.22 -15.70 27.07
C MET A 358 15.10 -15.95 28.08
N GLN A 359 15.34 -16.79 29.08
CA GLN A 359 14.40 -17.01 30.19
C GLN A 359 14.26 -15.76 31.08
N ALA A 360 15.34 -15.01 31.30
CA ALA A 360 15.30 -13.74 32.04
C ALA A 360 14.50 -12.68 31.28
N LEU A 361 14.75 -12.56 29.97
CA LEU A 361 14.10 -11.62 29.06
C LEU A 361 12.60 -11.91 28.92
N LEU A 362 12.24 -13.18 28.81
CA LEU A 362 10.87 -13.66 28.64
C LEU A 362 10.28 -14.19 29.96
N THR A 363 10.68 -13.63 31.11
CA THR A 363 10.29 -14.11 32.45
C THR A 363 8.77 -14.18 32.67
N GLY A 364 8.00 -13.34 31.99
CA GLY A 364 6.54 -13.35 32.03
C GLY A 364 5.89 -14.45 31.19
N HIS A 365 6.66 -15.11 30.32
CA HIS A 365 6.16 -16.08 29.35
C HIS A 365 6.59 -17.49 29.67
N LYS A 366 5.75 -18.45 29.29
CA LYS A 366 6.11 -19.86 29.43
C LYS A 366 6.76 -20.33 28.14
N VAL A 367 8.09 -20.25 28.09
CA VAL A 367 8.91 -20.84 27.01
C VAL A 367 8.76 -22.36 27.02
N THR A 368 8.19 -22.90 25.95
CA THR A 368 7.92 -24.33 25.77
C THR A 368 9.01 -25.03 24.99
N ALA A 369 9.73 -24.31 24.12
CA ALA A 369 10.88 -24.84 23.37
C ALA A 369 11.87 -23.73 23.01
N TYR A 370 13.17 -24.06 22.99
CA TYR A 370 14.25 -23.17 22.54
C TYR A 370 15.27 -23.96 21.73
N PHE A 371 15.43 -23.61 20.45
CA PHE A 371 16.33 -24.28 19.51
C PHE A 371 17.37 -23.30 18.96
N PRO A 372 18.60 -23.32 19.52
CA PRO A 372 19.71 -22.56 18.98
C PRO A 372 20.18 -23.00 17.59
N PHE A 373 19.97 -24.26 17.22
CA PHE A 373 20.50 -24.88 16.00
C PHE A 373 22.03 -24.99 15.86
N ASP A 374 22.81 -24.66 16.89
CA ASP A 374 24.28 -24.79 16.94
C ASP A 374 24.79 -26.23 16.75
N ASP A 375 24.87 -26.67 15.48
CA ASP A 375 25.20 -28.04 15.06
C ASP A 375 24.27 -29.13 15.68
N SER A 376 23.09 -28.75 16.16
CA SER A 376 22.18 -29.62 16.90
C SER A 376 20.71 -29.28 16.62
N ILE A 377 19.85 -30.31 16.56
CA ILE A 377 18.38 -30.13 16.53
C ILE A 377 17.75 -30.17 17.92
N GLY A 378 18.54 -30.32 18.98
CA GLY A 378 18.04 -30.50 20.34
C GLY A 378 17.42 -29.23 20.94
N ASP A 379 16.35 -29.41 21.71
CA ASP A 379 15.78 -28.36 22.54
C ASP A 379 16.67 -28.09 23.75
N ALA A 380 17.11 -26.84 23.90
CA ALA A 380 17.97 -26.41 24.99
C ALA A 380 17.27 -26.46 26.36
N LEU A 381 15.93 -26.48 26.42
CA LEU A 381 15.19 -26.77 27.66
C LEU A 381 15.22 -28.26 28.04
N GLY A 382 15.57 -29.15 27.11
CA GLY A 382 15.55 -30.60 27.30
C GLY A 382 14.14 -31.18 27.47
N LYS A 383 13.09 -30.47 27.01
CA LYS A 383 11.69 -30.86 27.15
C LYS A 383 11.12 -31.50 25.89
N VAL A 384 11.66 -31.13 24.73
CA VAL A 384 11.15 -31.59 23.44
C VAL A 384 12.05 -32.67 22.86
N GLN A 385 11.48 -33.82 22.51
CA GLN A 385 12.17 -34.84 21.73
C GLN A 385 12.13 -34.49 20.25
N THR A 386 13.27 -34.61 19.58
CA THR A 386 13.41 -34.21 18.17
C THR A 386 13.85 -35.35 17.28
N ALA A 387 13.35 -35.36 16.04
CA ALA A 387 13.80 -36.24 14.98
C ALA A 387 14.06 -35.45 13.69
N SER A 388 15.11 -35.79 12.95
CA SER A 388 15.36 -35.20 11.64
C SER A 388 14.73 -36.02 10.52
N GLY A 389 14.15 -35.36 9.53
CA GLY A 389 13.82 -35.95 8.22
C GLY A 389 14.71 -35.37 7.13
N GLY A 390 15.17 -36.21 6.18
CA GLY A 390 16.09 -35.77 5.12
C GLY A 390 17.52 -35.49 5.62
N THR A 391 18.21 -34.56 4.97
CA THR A 391 19.60 -34.17 5.28
C THR A 391 19.65 -32.72 5.72
N LEU A 392 19.96 -32.51 7.01
CA LEU A 392 20.19 -31.19 7.58
C LEU A 392 21.65 -30.77 7.45
N LYS A 393 21.87 -29.48 7.22
CA LYS A 393 23.19 -28.85 7.24
C LYS A 393 23.13 -27.64 8.15
N TYR A 394 24.28 -27.27 8.69
CA TYR A 394 24.44 -26.08 9.53
C TYR A 394 25.38 -25.10 8.87
N GLU A 395 25.09 -23.82 9.04
CA GLU A 395 25.84 -22.71 8.48
C GLU A 395 25.87 -21.54 9.46
N ASP A 396 26.83 -20.64 9.28
CA ASP A 396 26.93 -19.43 10.09
C ASP A 396 25.60 -18.67 10.00
N ALA A 397 25.05 -18.35 11.17
CA ALA A 397 23.77 -17.69 11.30
C ALA A 397 23.88 -16.39 12.09
N TYR A 398 22.72 -15.77 12.36
CA TYR A 398 22.67 -14.52 13.09
C TYR A 398 23.32 -14.70 14.47
N PHE A 399 23.05 -15.83 15.12
CA PHE A 399 23.82 -16.33 16.24
C PHE A 399 24.38 -17.70 15.96
N GLY A 400 25.66 -17.92 16.30
CA GLY A 400 26.31 -19.22 16.18
C GLY A 400 26.06 -19.87 14.80
N LYS A 401 25.35 -21.00 14.80
CA LYS A 401 24.94 -21.68 13.56
C LYS A 401 23.45 -21.95 13.51
N GLY A 402 22.89 -21.74 12.32
CA GLY A 402 21.52 -22.04 11.97
C GLY A 402 21.40 -23.33 11.16
N VAL A 403 20.19 -23.84 11.05
CA VAL A 403 19.86 -25.04 10.28
C VAL A 403 19.35 -24.68 8.89
N ALA A 404 19.98 -25.23 7.85
CA ALA A 404 19.52 -25.12 6.47
C ALA A 404 18.46 -26.20 6.17
N LEU A 405 17.27 -25.77 5.75
CA LEU A 405 16.08 -26.62 5.60
C LEU A 405 15.80 -27.02 4.14
N ASN A 406 16.69 -26.67 3.20
CA ASN A 406 16.52 -26.96 1.77
C ASN A 406 16.42 -28.46 1.45
N ASN A 407 16.94 -29.34 2.31
CA ASN A 407 16.98 -30.78 2.08
C ASN A 407 16.59 -31.62 3.30
N GLY A 408 16.05 -31.00 4.34
CA GLY A 408 15.63 -31.70 5.54
C GLY A 408 14.72 -30.84 6.42
N TYR A 409 14.16 -31.47 7.44
CA TYR A 409 13.26 -30.86 8.40
C TYR A 409 13.49 -31.44 9.80
N VAL A 410 12.96 -30.76 10.81
CA VAL A 410 13.02 -31.20 12.21
C VAL A 410 11.59 -31.44 12.70
N THR A 411 11.31 -32.65 13.17
CA THR A 411 10.07 -32.99 13.87
C THR A 411 10.25 -32.80 15.37
N LEU A 412 9.34 -32.05 15.97
CA LEU A 412 9.22 -31.83 17.41
C LEU A 412 8.09 -32.71 17.95
N LYS A 413 8.44 -33.73 18.72
CA LYS A 413 7.48 -34.67 19.31
C LYS A 413 6.82 -34.07 20.54
N GLU A 414 5.52 -34.29 20.67
CA GLU A 414 4.73 -33.93 21.86
C GLU A 414 4.67 -32.43 22.18
N VAL A 415 5.08 -31.57 21.23
CA VAL A 415 4.82 -30.13 21.30
C VAL A 415 3.36 -29.88 20.97
N SER A 416 2.68 -29.13 21.85
CA SER A 416 1.26 -28.80 21.74
C SER A 416 1.04 -27.34 22.05
N VAL A 417 0.23 -26.69 21.21
CA VAL A 417 -0.32 -25.35 21.45
C VAL A 417 -1.75 -25.42 21.96
N GLY A 418 -2.41 -26.58 21.83
CA GLY A 418 -3.71 -26.83 22.41
C GLY A 418 -4.76 -25.86 21.91
N THR A 419 -5.61 -25.44 22.83
CA THR A 419 -6.63 -24.38 22.64
C THR A 419 -6.15 -23.02 23.13
N GLY A 420 -4.91 -22.91 23.59
CA GLY A 420 -4.33 -21.68 24.12
C GLY A 420 -3.72 -20.80 23.04
N SER A 421 -3.45 -19.56 23.41
CA SER A 421 -2.61 -18.66 22.61
C SER A 421 -1.16 -19.15 22.58
N PHE A 422 -0.39 -18.74 21.59
CA PHE A 422 1.03 -19.08 21.50
C PHE A 422 1.78 -18.06 20.65
N SER A 423 3.11 -18.08 20.78
CA SER A 423 4.00 -17.30 19.91
C SER A 423 5.16 -18.14 19.43
N ALA A 424 5.70 -17.77 18.27
CA ALA A 424 6.96 -18.29 17.74
C ALA A 424 7.83 -17.12 17.28
N ALA A 425 9.10 -17.11 17.71
CA ALA A 425 10.08 -16.09 17.33
C ALA A 425 11.34 -16.80 16.81
N PHE A 426 11.87 -16.37 15.67
CA PHE A 426 13.05 -17.00 15.06
C PHE A 426 13.74 -16.08 14.04
N TRP A 427 15.02 -16.32 13.82
CA TRP A 427 15.76 -15.77 12.69
C TRP A 427 15.52 -16.62 11.44
N LEU A 428 15.28 -15.94 10.32
CA LEU A 428 15.00 -16.55 9.02
C LEU A 428 15.96 -15.97 7.98
N LYS A 429 16.62 -16.86 7.23
CA LYS A 429 17.30 -16.51 5.98
C LYS A 429 16.59 -17.21 4.84
N ALA A 430 15.74 -16.48 4.15
CA ALA A 430 14.92 -17.00 3.06
C ALA A 430 15.63 -16.85 1.71
N THR A 431 15.52 -17.87 0.85
CA THR A 431 15.93 -17.80 -0.55
C THR A 431 14.74 -18.19 -1.41
N LEU A 432 14.26 -17.32 -2.31
CA LEU A 432 13.32 -17.73 -3.36
C LEU A 432 14.12 -18.34 -4.53
N PRO A 433 13.62 -19.36 -5.25
CA PRO A 433 12.25 -19.45 -5.73
C PRO A 433 11.52 -20.74 -5.34
N SER A 434 10.60 -20.66 -4.37
CA SER A 434 9.52 -21.64 -4.27
C SER A 434 8.59 -21.46 -5.49
N PRO A 435 8.09 -22.54 -6.14
CA PRO A 435 7.14 -22.42 -7.22
C PRO A 435 5.91 -21.59 -6.82
N LYS A 436 5.32 -20.85 -7.77
CA LYS A 436 4.05 -20.13 -7.54
C LYS A 436 2.97 -21.13 -7.09
N GLY A 437 2.29 -20.84 -6.00
CA GLY A 437 1.30 -21.73 -5.38
C GLY A 437 1.87 -22.82 -4.46
N ALA A 438 3.18 -22.87 -4.25
CA ALA A 438 3.79 -23.71 -3.23
C ALA A 438 3.81 -23.01 -1.87
N ASP A 439 3.58 -23.78 -0.81
CA ASP A 439 3.46 -23.29 0.56
C ASP A 439 4.36 -24.07 1.54
N PRO A 440 5.68 -24.16 1.30
CA PRO A 440 6.58 -24.90 2.19
C PRO A 440 6.51 -24.33 3.62
N GLY A 441 6.35 -25.22 4.60
CA GLY A 441 6.15 -24.86 5.99
C GLY A 441 7.45 -24.41 6.65
N LEU A 442 7.45 -23.19 7.21
CA LEU A 442 8.44 -22.74 8.20
C LEU A 442 8.24 -23.52 9.50
N ILE A 443 7.02 -23.48 10.03
CA ILE A 443 6.56 -24.21 11.21
C ILE A 443 5.12 -24.69 10.94
N SER A 444 4.86 -25.98 11.10
CA SER A 444 3.55 -26.58 10.80
C SER A 444 3.25 -27.75 11.70
N ASN A 445 1.98 -27.99 11.99
CA ASN A 445 1.50 -29.25 12.55
C ASN A 445 0.29 -29.80 11.78
N LYS A 446 0.16 -29.37 10.52
CA LYS A 446 -1.00 -29.59 9.64
C LYS A 446 -0.62 -30.42 8.43
N ASP A 447 -1.51 -31.32 8.02
CA ASP A 447 -1.48 -31.87 6.66
C ASP A 447 -1.91 -30.77 5.67
N TRP A 448 -0.94 -30.22 4.92
CA TRP A 448 -1.19 -29.08 4.04
C TRP A 448 -1.95 -29.44 2.76
N ASN A 449 -2.20 -30.73 2.49
CA ASN A 449 -2.95 -31.15 1.30
C ASN A 449 -4.26 -30.37 1.12
N GLU A 450 -4.88 -29.92 2.21
CA GLU A 450 -6.02 -29.00 2.14
C GLU A 450 -5.99 -27.94 3.25
N GLY A 451 -6.27 -26.69 2.87
CA GLY A 451 -6.30 -25.56 3.80
C GLY A 451 -7.37 -25.64 4.89
N VAL A 452 -8.35 -26.53 4.80
CA VAL A 452 -9.34 -26.77 5.87
C VAL A 452 -8.92 -27.82 6.88
N TYR A 453 -7.88 -28.63 6.61
CA TYR A 453 -7.46 -29.69 7.52
C TYR A 453 -7.02 -29.14 8.87
N LYS A 454 -7.20 -29.97 9.90
CA LYS A 454 -6.99 -29.56 11.28
C LYS A 454 -5.52 -29.21 11.49
N GLY A 455 -5.30 -28.11 12.21
CA GLY A 455 -3.98 -27.61 12.57
C GLY A 455 -3.63 -26.31 11.85
N PHE A 456 -2.40 -25.86 12.03
CA PHE A 456 -1.91 -24.65 11.39
C PHE A 456 -0.63 -24.90 10.60
N ILE A 457 -0.36 -23.98 9.67
CA ILE A 457 0.91 -23.87 8.99
C ILE A 457 1.29 -22.39 8.88
N LEU A 458 2.56 -22.11 9.11
CA LEU A 458 3.22 -20.88 8.70
C LEU A 458 4.09 -21.20 7.49
N SER A 459 3.72 -20.73 6.30
CA SER A 459 4.39 -21.06 5.03
C SER A 459 5.15 -19.88 4.45
N LEU A 460 6.33 -20.13 3.88
CA LEU A 460 7.09 -19.17 3.08
C LEU A 460 6.77 -19.38 1.59
N ARG A 461 6.00 -18.46 0.98
CA ARG A 461 5.48 -18.66 -0.38
C ARG A 461 6.36 -18.02 -1.45
N GLY A 462 6.27 -18.57 -2.67
CA GLY A 462 6.91 -17.99 -3.86
C GLY A 462 6.41 -16.59 -4.24
N SER A 463 5.29 -16.15 -3.67
CA SER A 463 4.71 -14.81 -3.81
C SER A 463 5.36 -13.73 -2.92
N ARG A 464 6.53 -14.02 -2.31
CA ARG A 464 7.28 -13.10 -1.42
C ARG A 464 6.47 -12.72 -0.17
N ASP A 465 5.82 -13.70 0.43
CA ASP A 465 5.06 -13.51 1.67
C ASP A 465 5.16 -14.72 2.60
N ILE A 466 4.77 -14.49 3.85
CA ILE A 466 4.45 -15.54 4.79
C ILE A 466 2.93 -15.66 4.89
N LYS A 467 2.43 -16.88 4.80
CA LYS A 467 1.03 -17.22 5.02
C LYS A 467 0.87 -18.03 6.29
N PHE A 468 0.08 -17.52 7.23
CA PHE A 468 -0.50 -18.31 8.30
C PHE A 468 -1.85 -18.87 7.83
N ASN A 469 -1.99 -20.19 7.79
CA ASN A 469 -3.28 -20.83 7.63
C ASN A 469 -3.61 -21.66 8.86
N VAL A 470 -4.87 -21.64 9.26
CA VAL A 470 -5.42 -22.56 10.26
C VAL A 470 -6.77 -23.12 9.81
N GLY A 471 -7.01 -24.40 10.10
CA GLY A 471 -8.27 -25.08 9.79
C GLY A 471 -8.75 -25.99 10.92
N ASP A 472 -10.03 -26.32 10.92
CA ASP A 472 -10.68 -27.16 11.94
C ASP A 472 -10.91 -28.62 11.53
N GLY A 473 -10.54 -28.98 10.30
CA GLY A 473 -10.81 -30.28 9.70
C GLY A 473 -12.20 -30.40 9.06
N SER A 474 -12.97 -29.33 9.00
CA SER A 474 -14.31 -29.28 8.40
C SER A 474 -14.34 -28.25 7.25
N LYS A 475 -15.14 -27.19 7.37
CA LYS A 475 -15.27 -26.11 6.38
C LYS A 475 -14.66 -24.79 6.88
N ASN A 476 -14.29 -24.70 8.16
CA ASN A 476 -13.80 -23.44 8.72
C ASN A 476 -12.29 -23.38 8.59
N ARG A 477 -11.81 -22.29 7.98
CA ARG A 477 -10.39 -21.97 7.90
C ARG A 477 -10.18 -20.47 7.93
N MET A 478 -8.96 -20.07 8.24
CA MET A 478 -8.48 -18.70 8.13
C MET A 478 -7.16 -18.72 7.37
N ASP A 479 -7.02 -17.80 6.42
CA ASP A 479 -5.77 -17.47 5.76
C ASP A 479 -5.40 -16.05 6.17
N PHE A 480 -4.16 -15.85 6.58
CA PHE A 480 -3.57 -14.54 6.82
C PHE A 480 -2.21 -14.47 6.16
N THR A 481 -2.03 -13.50 5.27
CA THR A 481 -0.81 -13.35 4.48
C THR A 481 -0.15 -12.02 4.81
N ARG A 482 1.17 -12.02 4.93
CA ARG A 482 1.97 -10.79 5.08
C ARG A 482 3.17 -10.81 4.14
N LEU A 483 3.23 -9.83 3.23
CA LEU A 483 4.36 -9.59 2.34
C LEU A 483 5.65 -9.42 3.14
N LEU A 484 6.72 -10.10 2.71
CA LEU A 484 8.05 -9.92 3.28
C LEU A 484 8.56 -8.50 3.02
N PRO A 485 9.57 -8.01 3.78
CA PRO A 485 10.35 -6.86 3.37
C PRO A 485 10.94 -7.06 1.98
N SER A 486 11.19 -5.97 1.26
CA SER A 486 11.77 -6.01 -0.09
C SER A 486 13.20 -6.56 -0.12
N ASP A 487 13.95 -6.40 0.97
CA ASP A 487 15.32 -6.89 1.16
C ASP A 487 15.43 -8.24 1.88
N TYR A 488 14.34 -8.99 1.95
CA TYR A 488 14.26 -10.27 2.70
C TYR A 488 15.33 -11.30 2.27
N ASP A 489 15.82 -11.23 1.03
CA ASP A 489 16.81 -12.15 0.45
C ASP A 489 18.25 -11.66 0.59
N GLN A 490 18.48 -10.50 1.21
CA GLN A 490 19.81 -9.93 1.42
C GLN A 490 20.52 -10.45 2.67
N GLY A 491 19.85 -11.27 3.49
CA GLY A 491 20.44 -11.81 4.71
C GLY A 491 19.41 -12.39 5.67
N TRP A 492 19.71 -12.30 6.96
CA TRP A 492 18.81 -12.74 8.03
C TRP A 492 17.78 -11.68 8.37
N MET A 493 16.58 -12.14 8.71
CA MET A 493 15.51 -11.32 9.25
C MET A 493 14.92 -11.98 10.48
N HIS A 494 14.40 -11.21 11.41
CA HIS A 494 13.69 -11.78 12.55
C HIS A 494 12.19 -11.87 12.24
N VAL A 495 11.59 -13.03 12.49
CA VAL A 495 10.15 -13.27 12.31
C VAL A 495 9.54 -13.57 13.67
N ILE A 496 8.43 -12.89 13.99
CA ILE A 496 7.61 -13.22 15.15
C ILE A 496 6.20 -13.50 14.65
N LEU A 497 5.62 -14.61 15.08
CA LEU A 497 4.21 -14.95 14.95
C LEU A 497 3.59 -14.91 16.34
N THR A 498 2.47 -14.23 16.51
CA THR A 498 1.60 -14.42 17.66
C THR A 498 0.22 -14.88 17.21
N VAL A 499 -0.34 -15.80 17.98
CA VAL A 499 -1.70 -16.28 17.82
C VAL A 499 -2.39 -16.06 19.15
N ASP A 500 -3.11 -14.94 19.24
CA ASP A 500 -3.90 -14.53 20.39
C ASP A 500 -5.34 -15.00 20.21
N ARG A 501 -5.69 -16.12 20.85
CA ARG A 501 -7.07 -16.65 20.79
C ARG A 501 -8.03 -15.89 21.69
N GLU A 502 -7.53 -15.24 22.73
CA GLU A 502 -8.36 -14.51 23.68
C GLU A 502 -8.92 -13.24 23.02
N ASN A 503 -8.04 -12.49 22.34
CA ASN A 503 -8.43 -11.29 21.59
C ASN A 503 -8.77 -11.60 20.12
N ARG A 504 -8.68 -12.87 19.70
CA ARG A 504 -8.96 -13.35 18.34
C ARG A 504 -8.07 -12.69 17.28
N LYS A 505 -6.77 -12.56 17.54
CA LYS A 505 -5.80 -11.94 16.62
C LYS A 505 -4.69 -12.89 16.23
N VAL A 506 -4.30 -12.85 14.97
CA VAL A 506 -2.99 -13.36 14.51
C VAL A 506 -2.19 -12.17 14.04
N ARG A 507 -0.93 -12.09 14.43
CA ARG A 507 -0.03 -11.01 13.99
C ARG A 507 1.35 -11.56 13.61
N ILE A 508 1.97 -10.93 12.62
CA ILE A 508 3.33 -11.28 12.15
C ILE A 508 4.20 -10.01 12.15
N TRP A 509 5.35 -10.06 12.81
CA TRP A 509 6.35 -9.00 12.83
C TRP A 509 7.56 -9.39 12.00
N TYR A 510 8.18 -8.40 11.39
CA TYR A 510 9.50 -8.54 10.76
C TYR A 510 10.46 -7.57 11.40
N ASP A 511 11.63 -8.05 11.80
CA ASP A 511 12.70 -7.20 12.34
C ASP A 511 12.24 -6.33 13.52
N PHE A 512 11.31 -6.88 14.32
CA PHE A 512 10.66 -6.23 15.46
C PHE A 512 9.83 -4.99 15.07
N ILE A 513 9.51 -4.85 13.79
CA ILE A 513 8.61 -3.84 13.25
C ILE A 513 7.24 -4.47 13.14
N ASP A 514 6.28 -3.78 13.74
CA ASP A 514 4.90 -4.22 13.81
C ASP A 514 4.30 -4.46 12.42
N GLY A 515 3.33 -5.36 12.40
CA GLY A 515 2.67 -5.78 11.20
C GLY A 515 1.17 -5.77 11.25
N ASP A 516 0.62 -6.07 10.08
CA ASP A 516 -0.79 -6.33 9.89
C ASP A 516 -1.21 -7.47 10.82
N GLU A 517 -2.45 -7.40 11.24
CA GLU A 517 -3.11 -8.42 12.04
C GLU A 517 -4.38 -8.86 11.33
N ALA A 518 -4.79 -10.09 11.61
CA ALA A 518 -6.05 -10.62 11.11
C ALA A 518 -6.87 -11.24 12.23
N ASP A 519 -8.19 -11.14 12.11
CA ASP A 519 -9.11 -11.69 13.07
C ASP A 519 -9.22 -13.20 12.91
N ILE A 520 -9.06 -13.93 14.01
CA ILE A 520 -9.40 -15.34 14.11
C ILE A 520 -10.94 -15.46 14.08
N PRO A 521 -11.53 -16.17 13.11
CA PRO A 521 -12.96 -16.45 13.11
C PRO A 521 -13.38 -17.12 14.41
N GLU A 522 -14.55 -16.73 14.95
CA GLU A 522 -15.04 -17.26 16.24
C GLU A 522 -15.05 -18.79 16.28
N ALA A 523 -15.42 -19.45 15.17
CA ALA A 523 -15.42 -20.90 15.02
C ALA A 523 -14.04 -21.57 15.21
N LEU A 524 -12.94 -20.83 15.07
CA LEU A 524 -11.56 -21.34 15.19
C LEU A 524 -10.92 -20.99 16.54
N THR A 525 -11.55 -20.17 17.38
CA THR A 525 -10.96 -19.69 18.63
C THR A 525 -10.85 -20.80 19.69
N SER A 526 -11.84 -21.69 19.75
CA SER A 526 -11.98 -22.71 20.80
C SER A 526 -11.52 -24.11 20.39
N ILE A 527 -11.05 -24.29 19.15
CA ILE A 527 -10.55 -25.59 18.69
C ILE A 527 -9.09 -25.80 19.09
N SER A 528 -8.71 -27.04 19.38
CA SER A 528 -7.27 -27.36 19.47
C SER A 528 -6.65 -27.27 18.08
N PHE A 529 -5.52 -26.56 17.94
CA PHE A 529 -4.73 -26.62 16.71
C PHE A 529 -3.79 -27.83 16.68
N ASP A 530 -3.78 -28.69 17.70
CA ASP A 530 -2.96 -29.89 17.67
C ASP A 530 -3.61 -30.94 16.76
N SER A 531 -2.85 -31.40 15.78
CA SER A 531 -3.31 -32.33 14.75
C SER A 531 -2.26 -33.38 14.47
N LEU A 532 -1.08 -32.95 14.02
CA LEU A 532 0.12 -33.77 13.84
C LEU A 532 1.25 -33.25 14.72
N ASP A 533 2.40 -33.92 14.68
CA ASP A 533 3.62 -33.40 15.28
C ASP A 533 4.01 -32.08 14.62
N PHE A 534 4.66 -31.21 15.39
CA PHE A 534 5.25 -29.98 14.88
C PHE A 534 6.43 -30.32 13.98
N ASN A 535 6.51 -29.71 12.81
CA ASN A 535 7.65 -29.77 11.91
C ASN A 535 8.18 -28.37 11.62
N ILE A 536 9.51 -28.27 11.61
CA ILE A 536 10.27 -27.10 11.17
C ILE A 536 10.81 -27.42 9.78
N GLY A 537 10.47 -26.61 8.78
CA GLY A 537 10.87 -26.85 7.38
C GLY A 537 9.98 -27.83 6.62
N GLN A 538 8.84 -28.25 7.20
CA GLN A 538 7.90 -29.16 6.55
C GLN A 538 6.46 -28.98 7.07
N ASP A 539 5.47 -29.48 6.32
CA ASP A 539 4.10 -29.69 6.84
C ASP A 539 4.08 -30.77 7.94
N GLY A 540 2.98 -30.91 8.68
CA GLY A 540 2.88 -31.85 9.80
C GLY A 540 3.05 -33.33 9.40
N THR A 541 2.90 -33.68 8.12
CA THR A 541 3.09 -35.07 7.64
C THR A 541 4.56 -35.44 7.42
N GLY A 542 5.45 -34.45 7.31
CA GLY A 542 6.83 -34.70 6.95
C GLY A 542 7.03 -35.03 5.46
N SER A 543 6.01 -34.83 4.62
CA SER A 543 5.93 -35.40 3.28
C SER A 543 5.54 -34.44 2.15
N LEU A 544 5.35 -33.15 2.43
CA LEU A 544 5.12 -32.15 1.37
C LEU A 544 6.25 -32.20 0.34
N ALA A 545 5.86 -32.23 -0.94
CA ALA A 545 6.80 -32.30 -2.05
C ALA A 545 7.69 -31.04 -2.16
N TYR A 546 7.20 -29.90 -1.66
CA TYR A 546 7.91 -28.63 -1.73
C TYR A 546 8.90 -28.51 -0.57
N LYS A 547 10.17 -28.36 -0.93
CA LYS A 547 11.25 -28.09 0.02
C LYS A 547 11.18 -26.63 0.46
N LEU A 548 11.52 -26.35 1.72
CA LEU A 548 11.66 -24.98 2.22
C LEU A 548 13.03 -24.42 1.81
N PRO A 549 13.11 -23.42 0.93
CA PRO A 549 14.40 -22.85 0.53
C PRO A 549 14.84 -21.77 1.54
N ALA A 550 15.03 -22.16 2.80
CA ALA A 550 15.41 -21.23 3.85
C ALA A 550 16.28 -21.89 4.91
N SER A 551 16.96 -21.06 5.68
CA SER A 551 17.62 -21.45 6.92
C SER A 551 16.93 -20.77 8.09
N MET A 552 16.91 -21.46 9.24
CA MET A 552 16.34 -20.97 10.48
C MET A 552 17.40 -20.97 11.57
N ASP A 553 17.34 -19.98 12.44
CA ASP A 553 18.20 -19.84 13.60
C ASP A 553 17.37 -19.37 14.81
N GLU A 554 17.80 -19.76 16.00
CA GLU A 554 17.23 -19.38 17.30
C GLU A 554 15.68 -19.43 17.38
N LEU A 555 15.07 -20.61 17.23
CA LEU A 555 13.62 -20.75 17.38
C LEU A 555 13.19 -20.78 18.86
N ILE A 556 12.31 -19.86 19.23
CA ILE A 556 11.65 -19.79 20.54
C ILE A 556 10.16 -20.04 20.34
N ILE A 557 9.57 -20.92 21.14
CA ILE A 557 8.11 -21.11 21.22
C ILE A 557 7.64 -20.82 22.65
N THR A 558 6.58 -20.02 22.78
CA THR A 558 5.91 -19.73 24.05
C THR A 558 4.46 -20.22 24.01
N SER A 559 3.89 -20.57 25.17
CA SER A 559 2.46 -20.97 25.27
C SER A 559 1.52 -19.80 25.54
N ASP A 560 1.93 -18.59 25.15
CA ASP A 560 1.25 -17.32 25.40
C ASP A 560 1.72 -16.26 24.38
N VAL A 561 1.06 -15.10 24.37
CA VAL A 561 1.27 -14.03 23.38
C VAL A 561 2.43 -13.14 23.81
N LEU A 562 3.41 -12.94 22.93
CA LEU A 562 4.39 -11.85 23.09
C LEU A 562 3.69 -10.51 22.82
N SER A 563 3.68 -9.63 23.81
CA SER A 563 3.14 -8.27 23.70
C SER A 563 4.08 -7.35 22.91
N ASP A 564 3.62 -6.14 22.61
CA ASP A 564 4.45 -5.12 21.97
C ASP A 564 5.66 -4.75 22.85
N GLU A 565 5.50 -4.75 24.17
CA GLU A 565 6.60 -4.57 25.13
C GLU A 565 7.63 -5.70 25.06
N ASP A 566 7.18 -6.95 24.90
CA ASP A 566 8.06 -8.11 24.82
C ASP A 566 8.85 -8.11 23.51
N VAL A 567 8.20 -7.76 22.39
CA VAL A 567 8.85 -7.55 21.09
C VAL A 567 9.87 -6.41 21.17
N ALA A 568 9.55 -5.32 21.87
CA ALA A 568 10.49 -4.22 22.10
C ALA A 568 11.69 -4.65 22.97
N ALA A 569 11.47 -5.50 23.98
CA ALA A 569 12.52 -6.06 24.81
C ALA A 569 13.45 -6.98 24.01
N LEU A 570 12.90 -7.86 23.16
CA LEU A 570 13.66 -8.67 22.20
C LEU A 570 14.48 -7.78 21.26
N ARG A 571 13.87 -6.76 20.66
CA ARG A 571 14.58 -5.79 19.80
C ARG A 571 15.77 -5.15 20.52
N ALA A 572 15.58 -4.71 21.76
CA ALA A 572 16.63 -4.09 22.57
C ALA A 572 17.76 -5.08 22.87
N HIS A 573 17.43 -6.33 23.22
CA HIS A 573 18.41 -7.39 23.43
C HIS A 573 19.28 -7.63 22.19
N TYR A 574 18.64 -7.79 21.02
CA TYR A 574 19.33 -8.10 19.77
C TYR A 574 20.05 -6.91 19.13
N THR A 575 19.66 -5.67 19.45
CA THR A 575 20.37 -4.47 18.97
C THR A 575 21.58 -4.10 19.86
N ALA A 576 21.63 -4.60 21.09
CA ALA A 576 22.73 -4.33 22.03
C ALA A 576 23.95 -5.24 21.85
N LYS A 577 23.78 -6.34 21.12
CA LYS A 577 24.82 -7.25 20.66
C LYS A 577 25.25 -6.81 19.27
#